data_AF-A0A9E5J962-F1
#
_entry.id   AF-A0A9E5J962-F1
#
_cell.length_a   1.000
_cell.length_b   1.000
_cell.length_c   1.000
_cell.angle_alpha   90.00
_cell.angle_beta   90.00
_cell.angle_gamma   90.00
#
_symmetry.space_group_name_H-M   'P 1'
#
loop_
_entity.id
_entity.type
_entity.pdbx_description
1 polymer ?
#
loop_
_entity_poly.entity_id
_entity_poly.type
_entity_poly.pdbx_seq_one_letter_code
_entity_poly.pdbx_strand_id
1 'polypeptide(L)'
;MNLTGGITWHLLAWRSQARWAPTTLAIEAWLMQQAQAFKPQAVEGQPSLLLIGASAGWMMSSRWLGQFARVDTFDIDPWAALLFKWRHGSALRAQGTQLNCHTQDALENLPDVLSSHPKACVFFDNVLGQMRFQHPAQDWQRVEKKLRQL
;
A
#
# COMPACT_ATOMS: atom_id res chain seq x y z
N MET A 1 3.81 -5.63 21.74
CA MET A 1 3.40 -6.50 20.62
C MET A 1 3.26 -5.58 19.41
N ASN A 2 3.92 -5.85 18.28
CA ASN A 2 3.75 -5.03 17.08
C ASN A 2 2.32 -5.28 16.54
N LEU A 3 1.45 -4.28 16.62
CA LEU A 3 0.02 -4.41 16.28
C LEU A 3 -0.26 -4.12 14.80
N THR A 4 0.73 -3.65 14.06
CA THR A 4 0.57 -3.13 12.70
C THR A 4 1.32 -3.95 11.66
N GLY A 5 1.92 -5.07 12.07
CA GLY A 5 2.69 -5.99 11.23
C GLY A 5 3.07 -7.28 11.99
N GLY A 6 3.76 -8.19 11.31
CA GLY A 6 4.23 -9.46 11.82
C GLY A 6 3.23 -10.60 11.67
N ILE A 7 3.70 -11.82 11.96
CA ILE A 7 2.95 -13.06 11.70
C ILE A 7 1.58 -13.07 12.40
N THR A 8 1.50 -12.63 13.66
CA THR A 8 0.24 -12.56 14.42
C THR A 8 -0.79 -11.66 13.73
N TRP A 9 -0.36 -10.48 13.25
CA TRP A 9 -1.22 -9.57 12.50
C TRP A 9 -1.73 -10.23 11.21
N HIS A 10 -0.83 -10.84 10.42
CA HIS A 10 -1.21 -11.51 9.18
C HIS A 10 -2.17 -12.68 9.38
N LEU A 11 -2.02 -13.45 10.47
CA LEU A 11 -2.96 -14.51 10.84
C LEU A 11 -4.34 -13.95 11.18
N LEU A 12 -4.40 -12.87 11.96
CA LEU A 12 -5.66 -12.20 12.29
C LEU A 12 -6.33 -11.61 11.05
N ALA A 13 -5.57 -10.96 10.18
CA ALA A 13 -6.05 -10.41 8.93
C ALA A 13 -6.61 -11.52 8.02
N TRP A 14 -5.87 -12.61 7.86
CA TRP A 14 -6.31 -13.78 7.08
C TRP A 14 -7.65 -14.34 7.57
N ARG A 15 -7.80 -14.54 8.89
CA ARG A 15 -9.05 -15.03 9.51
C ARG A 15 -10.21 -14.05 9.42
N SER A 16 -9.91 -12.75 9.30
CA SER A 16 -10.92 -11.68 9.29
C SER A 16 -11.42 -11.32 7.89
N GLN A 17 -10.85 -11.90 6.83
CA GLN A 17 -11.15 -11.53 5.45
C GLN A 17 -12.66 -11.52 5.13
N ALA A 18 -13.40 -12.55 5.55
CA ALA A 18 -14.84 -12.61 5.32
C ALA A 18 -15.60 -11.44 5.98
N ARG A 19 -15.15 -10.99 7.16
CA ARG A 19 -15.77 -9.85 7.86
C ARG A 19 -15.50 -8.52 7.17
N TRP A 20 -14.33 -8.38 6.53
CA TRP A 20 -13.93 -7.14 5.87
C TRP A 20 -14.23 -7.13 4.37
N ALA A 21 -14.68 -8.25 3.79
CA ALA A 21 -14.97 -8.36 2.36
C ALA A 21 -15.91 -7.25 1.84
N PRO A 22 -17.00 -6.86 2.53
CA PRO A 22 -17.84 -5.74 2.08
C PRO A 22 -17.06 -4.42 1.98
N THR A 23 -16.18 -4.15 2.95
CA THR A 23 -15.33 -2.95 2.94
C THR A 23 -14.32 -2.99 1.81
N THR A 24 -13.62 -4.11 1.61
CA THR A 24 -12.66 -4.28 0.51
C THR A 24 -13.34 -4.08 -0.85
N LEU A 25 -14.56 -4.60 -1.04
CA LEU A 25 -15.34 -4.41 -2.26
C LEU A 25 -15.77 -2.94 -2.46
N ALA A 26 -16.17 -2.26 -1.39
CA ALA A 26 -16.53 -0.84 -1.46
C ALA A 26 -15.31 0.04 -1.82
N ILE A 27 -14.15 -0.25 -1.24
CA ILE A 27 -12.88 0.41 -1.58
C ILE A 27 -12.53 0.16 -3.05
N GLU A 28 -12.63 -1.09 -3.52
CA GLU A 28 -12.40 -1.41 -4.93
C GLU A 28 -13.34 -0.63 -5.85
N ALA A 29 -14.64 -0.63 -5.57
CA ALA A 29 -15.63 0.04 -6.40
C ALA A 29 -15.34 1.54 -6.51
N TRP A 30 -15.05 2.17 -5.38
CA TRP A 30 -14.67 3.58 -5.34
C TRP A 30 -13.37 3.83 -6.11
N LEU A 31 -12.32 3.05 -5.84
CA LEU A 31 -11.03 3.19 -6.51
C LEU A 31 -11.13 2.99 -8.02
N MET A 32 -11.94 2.04 -8.49
CA MET A 32 -12.14 1.79 -9.91
C MET A 32 -12.94 2.90 -10.59
N GLN A 33 -13.89 3.53 -9.88
CA GLN A 33 -14.59 4.71 -10.37
C GLN A 33 -13.65 5.92 -10.50
N GLN A 34 -12.73 6.07 -9.55
CA GLN A 34 -11.78 7.18 -9.53
C GLN A 34 -10.46 6.89 -10.28
N ALA A 35 -10.20 5.65 -10.70
CA ALA A 35 -8.94 5.22 -11.32
C ALA A 35 -8.53 6.07 -12.53
N GLN A 36 -9.50 6.58 -13.29
CA GLN A 36 -9.23 7.52 -14.40
C GLN A 36 -8.66 8.85 -13.92
N ALA A 37 -9.04 9.35 -12.73
CA ALA A 37 -8.51 10.57 -12.14
C ALA A 37 -7.03 10.44 -11.71
N PHE A 38 -6.54 9.21 -11.51
CA PHE A 38 -5.15 8.94 -11.14
C PHE A 38 -4.20 8.82 -12.33
N LYS A 39 -4.68 9.00 -13.58
CA LYS A 39 -3.81 9.21 -14.73
C LYS A 39 -3.39 10.68 -14.72
N PRO A 40 -2.12 11.02 -14.37
CA PRO A 40 -1.68 12.39 -14.55
C PRO A 40 -1.83 12.72 -16.03
N GLN A 41 -2.41 13.88 -16.35
CA GLN A 41 -2.72 14.29 -17.73
C GLN A 41 -1.51 14.24 -18.68
N ALA A 42 -0.29 14.18 -18.13
CA ALA A 42 0.99 14.14 -18.83
C ALA A 42 1.64 12.75 -18.91
N VAL A 43 1.01 11.66 -18.44
CA VAL A 43 1.57 10.30 -18.53
C VAL A 43 0.95 9.56 -19.70
N GLU A 44 1.71 9.45 -20.79
CA GLU A 44 1.38 8.61 -21.93
C GLU A 44 1.51 7.14 -21.55
N GLY A 45 0.48 6.32 -21.82
CA GLY A 45 0.44 4.91 -21.44
C GLY A 45 -0.21 4.62 -20.08
N GLN A 46 -0.04 3.38 -19.59
CA GLN A 46 -0.55 2.98 -18.28
C GLN A 46 0.39 3.47 -17.18
N PRO A 47 -0.11 4.17 -16.13
CA PRO A 47 0.75 4.72 -15.08
C PRO A 47 1.36 3.60 -14.20
N SER A 48 2.41 3.94 -13.46
CA SER A 48 2.90 3.13 -12.34
C SER A 48 2.26 3.57 -11.02
N LEU A 49 2.19 2.66 -10.05
CA LEU A 49 1.71 2.90 -8.70
C LEU A 49 2.84 2.75 -7.69
N LEU A 50 3.01 3.75 -6.83
CA LEU A 50 3.84 3.70 -5.63
C LEU A 50 2.90 3.49 -4.43
N LEU A 51 2.91 2.30 -3.84
CA LEU A 51 2.01 1.90 -2.77
C LEU A 51 2.77 1.80 -1.44
N ILE A 52 2.49 2.69 -0.50
CA ILE A 52 3.23 2.80 0.77
C ILE A 52 2.33 2.31 1.92
N GLY A 53 2.82 1.37 2.73
CA GLY A 53 2.16 0.91 3.97
C GLY A 53 1.06 -0.15 3.80
N ALA A 54 0.95 -0.77 2.63
CA ALA A 54 -0.15 -1.69 2.33
C ALA A 54 -0.09 -3.05 3.04
N SER A 55 0.94 -3.33 3.84
CA SER A 55 1.19 -4.64 4.44
C SER A 55 1.16 -5.72 3.35
N ALA A 56 0.44 -6.82 3.54
CA ALA A 56 0.24 -7.86 2.52
C ALA A 56 -0.89 -7.55 1.50
N GLY A 57 -1.40 -6.31 1.43
CA GLY A 57 -2.52 -5.96 0.56
C GLY A 57 -3.85 -6.56 1.01
N TRP A 58 -4.07 -6.74 2.32
CA TRP A 58 -5.28 -7.40 2.83
C TRP A 58 -6.59 -6.71 2.40
N MET A 59 -6.56 -5.38 2.27
CA MET A 59 -7.71 -4.57 1.83
C MET A 59 -7.56 -4.05 0.39
N MET A 60 -6.53 -4.50 -0.34
CA MET A 60 -6.28 -4.07 -1.72
C MET A 60 -6.94 -5.02 -2.72
N SER A 61 -7.42 -4.46 -3.83
CA SER A 61 -7.99 -5.24 -4.93
C SER A 61 -6.96 -5.53 -6.01
N SER A 62 -6.80 -6.81 -6.38
CA SER A 62 -5.98 -7.20 -7.52
C SER A 62 -6.48 -6.61 -8.85
N ARG A 63 -7.77 -6.30 -8.98
CA ARG A 63 -8.34 -5.70 -10.19
C ARG A 63 -7.95 -4.24 -10.32
N TRP A 64 -7.97 -3.50 -9.21
CA TRP A 64 -7.52 -2.12 -9.19
C TRP A 64 -6.00 -2.00 -9.35
N LEU A 65 -5.24 -2.81 -8.61
CA LEU A 65 -3.78 -2.88 -8.76
C LEU A 65 -3.37 -3.23 -10.20
N GLY A 66 -4.17 -4.04 -10.89
CA GLY A 66 -3.95 -4.41 -12.29
C GLY A 66 -4.25 -3.31 -13.32
N GLN A 67 -4.77 -2.15 -12.90
CA GLN A 67 -4.95 -0.98 -13.80
C GLN A 67 -3.64 -0.25 -14.10
N PHE A 68 -2.55 -0.62 -13.41
CA PHE A 68 -1.23 -0.01 -13.54
C PHE A 68 -0.28 -0.91 -14.33
N ALA A 69 0.65 -0.31 -15.06
CA ALA A 69 1.72 -1.04 -15.73
C ALA A 69 2.68 -1.70 -14.73
N ARG A 70 2.90 -1.01 -13.60
CA ARG A 70 3.81 -1.44 -12.53
C ARG A 70 3.29 -1.00 -11.18
N VAL A 71 3.43 -1.85 -10.18
CA VAL A 71 3.16 -1.57 -8.77
C VAL A 71 4.46 -1.77 -7.99
N ASP A 72 4.94 -0.73 -7.33
CA ASP A 72 6.05 -0.74 -6.40
C ASP A 72 5.49 -0.57 -4.97
N THR A 73 5.58 -1.62 -4.15
CA THR A 73 5.08 -1.59 -2.77
C THR A 73 6.23 -1.32 -1.78
N PHE A 74 5.99 -0.48 -0.79
CA PHE A 74 6.95 -0.18 0.29
C PHE A 74 6.31 -0.45 1.65
N ASP A 75 6.90 -1.36 2.42
CA ASP A 75 6.44 -1.68 3.77
C ASP A 75 7.61 -2.07 4.68
N ILE A 76 7.51 -1.78 5.97
CA ILE A 76 8.55 -2.10 6.95
C ILE A 76 8.47 -3.57 7.42
N ASP A 77 7.33 -4.23 7.22
CA ASP A 77 7.12 -5.61 7.65
C ASP A 77 7.87 -6.60 6.71
N PRO A 78 8.78 -7.43 7.24
CA PRO A 78 9.51 -8.40 6.43
C PRO A 78 8.61 -9.45 5.75
N TRP A 79 7.39 -9.68 6.24
CA TRP A 79 6.45 -10.63 5.65
C TRP A 79 5.54 -10.01 4.60
N ALA A 80 5.43 -8.68 4.56
CA ALA A 80 4.54 -7.99 3.64
C ALA A 80 4.82 -8.36 2.19
N ALA A 81 6.08 -8.27 1.75
CA ALA A 81 6.47 -8.55 0.37
C ALA A 81 6.10 -9.97 -0.09
N LEU A 82 6.41 -10.99 0.73
CA LEU A 82 6.11 -12.38 0.42
C LEU A 82 4.59 -12.62 0.31
N LEU A 83 3.83 -12.14 1.30
CA LEU A 83 2.40 -12.35 1.37
C LEU A 83 1.63 -11.54 0.33
N PHE A 84 2.10 -10.34 -0.01
CA PHE A 84 1.53 -9.52 -1.09
C PHE A 84 1.67 -10.25 -2.43
N LYS A 85 2.86 -10.78 -2.73
CA LYS A 85 3.09 -11.60 -3.94
C LYS A 85 2.22 -12.85 -3.96
N TRP A 86 2.05 -13.52 -2.83
CA TRP A 86 1.17 -14.68 -2.72
C TRP A 86 -0.29 -14.33 -3.03
N ARG A 87 -0.79 -13.21 -2.51
CA ARG A 87 -2.20 -12.79 -2.66
C ARG A 87 -2.51 -12.19 -4.03
N HIS A 88 -1.62 -11.36 -4.57
CA HIS A 88 -1.91 -10.53 -5.75
C HIS A 88 -1.08 -10.92 -6.97
N GLY A 89 0.09 -11.52 -6.79
CA GLY A 89 1.09 -11.69 -7.84
C GLY A 89 0.61 -12.48 -9.06
N SER A 90 -0.20 -13.54 -8.86
CA SER A 90 -0.76 -14.31 -9.97
C SER A 90 -1.73 -13.48 -10.82
N ALA A 91 -2.66 -12.78 -10.18
CA ALA A 91 -3.65 -11.95 -10.86
C ALA A 91 -3.02 -10.74 -11.55
N LEU A 92 -1.98 -10.14 -10.95
CA LEU A 92 -1.25 -9.02 -11.55
C LEU A 92 -0.44 -9.47 -12.78
N ARG A 93 0.24 -10.61 -12.68
CA ARG A 93 0.97 -11.19 -13.81
C ARG A 93 0.04 -11.50 -14.98
N ALA A 94 -1.14 -12.06 -14.70
CA ALA A 94 -2.15 -12.34 -15.74
C ALA A 94 -2.65 -11.07 -16.45
N GLN A 95 -2.63 -9.92 -15.76
CA GLN A 95 -3.01 -8.61 -16.30
C GLN A 95 -1.82 -7.85 -16.92
N GLY A 96 -0.62 -8.43 -16.93
CA GLY A 96 0.59 -7.78 -17.44
C GLY A 96 1.19 -6.71 -16.51
N THR A 97 0.72 -6.62 -15.26
CA THR A 97 1.24 -5.67 -14.27
C THR A 97 2.52 -6.21 -13.62
N GLN A 98 3.59 -5.45 -13.71
CA GLN A 98 4.82 -5.73 -12.97
C GLN A 98 4.63 -5.45 -11.48
N LEU A 99 5.03 -6.37 -10.61
CA LEU A 99 4.99 -6.19 -9.15
C LEU A 99 6.40 -6.24 -8.56
N ASN A 100 6.81 -5.14 -7.92
CA ASN A 100 8.01 -5.05 -7.11
C ASN A 100 7.62 -4.77 -5.66
N CYS A 101 8.25 -5.46 -4.72
CA CYS A 101 8.00 -5.24 -3.30
C CYS A 101 9.32 -4.92 -2.61
N HIS A 102 9.33 -3.84 -1.83
CA HIS A 102 10.48 -3.32 -1.12
C HIS A 102 10.21 -3.35 0.39
N THR A 103 11.12 -3.94 1.16
CA THR A 103 11.05 -3.96 2.62
C THR A 103 11.90 -2.81 3.17
N GLN A 104 11.29 -1.64 3.38
CA GLN A 104 11.96 -0.44 3.89
C GLN A 104 10.93 0.57 4.45
N ASP A 105 11.38 1.48 5.31
CA ASP A 105 10.58 2.64 5.72
C ASP A 105 10.63 3.72 4.63
N ALA A 106 9.60 3.76 3.78
CA ALA A 106 9.52 4.77 2.73
C ALA A 106 9.28 6.19 3.26
N LEU A 107 8.85 6.37 4.51
CA LEU A 107 8.71 7.72 5.07
C LEU A 107 10.03 8.28 5.56
N GLU A 108 10.96 7.44 6.02
CA GLU A 108 12.30 7.89 6.42
C GLU A 108 13.08 8.47 5.23
N ASN A 109 12.86 7.94 4.02
CA ASN A 109 13.50 8.43 2.80
C ASN A 109 12.49 8.79 1.68
N LEU A 110 11.40 9.45 2.06
CA LEU A 110 10.32 9.78 1.12
C LEU A 110 10.78 10.61 -0.09
N PRO A 111 11.65 11.64 0.05
CA PRO A 111 12.11 12.43 -1.10
C PRO A 111 12.82 11.59 -2.17
N ASP A 112 13.69 10.65 -1.78
CA ASP A 112 14.39 9.78 -2.73
C ASP A 112 13.45 8.75 -3.36
N VAL A 113 12.50 8.21 -2.58
CA VAL A 113 11.49 7.29 -3.11
C VAL A 113 10.59 7.99 -4.14
N LEU A 114 10.18 9.23 -3.87
CA LEU A 114 9.37 10.01 -4.81
C LEU A 114 10.17 10.42 -6.06
N SER A 115 11.43 10.85 -5.89
CA SER A 115 12.28 11.27 -7.02
C SER A 115 12.64 10.12 -7.96
N SER A 116 12.75 8.89 -7.44
CA SER A 116 12.91 7.66 -8.25
C SER A 116 11.62 7.20 -8.95
N HIS A 117 10.46 7.73 -8.56
CA HIS A 117 9.14 7.40 -9.12
C HIS A 117 8.37 8.65 -9.58
N PRO A 118 8.94 9.52 -10.43
CA PRO A 118 8.41 10.88 -10.68
C PRO A 118 7.07 10.92 -11.42
N LYS A 119 6.65 9.79 -12.02
CA LYS A 119 5.39 9.65 -12.78
C LYS A 119 4.42 8.68 -12.11
N ALA A 120 4.72 8.18 -10.91
CA ALA A 120 3.86 7.24 -10.23
C ALA A 120 2.66 7.94 -9.58
N CYS A 121 1.50 7.28 -9.63
CA CYS A 121 0.44 7.55 -8.69
C CYS A 121 0.93 7.14 -7.30
N VAL A 122 0.89 8.03 -6.32
CA VAL A 122 1.30 7.73 -4.94
C VAL A 122 0.07 7.41 -4.11
N PHE A 123 0.05 6.24 -3.50
CA PHE A 123 -1.04 5.78 -2.64
C PHE A 123 -0.50 5.39 -1.27
N PHE A 124 -0.91 6.13 -0.24
CA PHE A 124 -0.62 5.80 1.15
C PHE A 124 -1.75 4.92 1.69
N ASP A 125 -1.47 3.66 1.97
CA ASP A 125 -2.38 2.72 2.59
C ASP A 125 -2.02 2.52 4.06
N ASN A 126 -2.97 2.73 4.95
CA ASN A 126 -2.84 2.52 6.40
C ASN A 126 -1.63 3.17 7.10
N VAL A 127 -0.91 4.09 6.46
CA VAL A 127 0.32 4.72 6.99
C VAL A 127 0.07 5.48 8.30
N LEU A 128 -1.05 6.20 8.40
CA LEU A 128 -1.45 6.90 9.62
C LEU A 128 -1.77 5.92 10.76
N GLY A 129 -2.38 4.78 10.44
CA GLY A 129 -2.63 3.71 11.38
C GLY A 129 -1.33 3.11 11.89
N GLN A 130 -0.39 2.81 10.99
CA GLN A 130 0.94 2.29 11.33
C GLN A 130 1.71 3.24 12.25
N MET A 131 1.86 4.52 11.87
CA MET A 131 2.64 5.49 12.65
C MET A 131 2.05 5.78 14.03
N ARG A 132 0.71 5.81 14.14
CA ARG A 132 0.06 6.06 15.44
C ARG A 132 0.37 4.99 16.48
N PHE A 133 0.47 3.72 16.07
CA PHE A 133 0.68 2.60 16.99
C PHE A 133 2.14 2.19 17.16
N GLN A 134 3.08 2.87 16.48
CA GLN A 134 4.52 2.74 16.72
C GLN A 134 4.97 3.46 18.01
N HIS A 135 4.16 4.40 18.52
CA HIS A 135 4.42 5.13 19.76
C HIS A 135 3.33 4.87 20.81
N PRO A 136 3.62 5.07 22.11
CA PRO A 136 2.59 5.03 23.15
C PRO A 136 1.41 5.96 22.81
N ALA A 137 0.18 5.59 23.22
CA ALA A 137 -1.06 6.25 22.79
C ALA A 137 -1.16 7.77 23.03
N GLN A 138 -0.28 8.34 23.86
CA GLN A 138 -0.22 9.78 24.19
C GLN A 138 0.70 10.58 23.24
N ASP A 139 1.44 9.92 22.36
CA ASP A 139 2.46 10.54 21.51
C ASP A 139 1.98 10.93 20.10
N TRP A 140 0.66 11.06 19.88
CA TRP A 140 0.13 11.45 18.57
C TRP A 140 0.65 12.82 18.08
N GLN A 141 0.96 13.73 19.01
CA GLN A 141 1.59 15.03 18.71
C GLN A 141 3.00 14.87 18.14
N ARG A 142 3.74 13.83 18.56
CA ARG A 142 5.07 13.52 18.00
C ARG A 142 4.94 12.98 16.58
N VAL A 143 3.94 12.15 16.32
CA VAL A 143 3.61 11.66 14.97
C VAL A 143 3.25 12.83 14.05
N GLU A 144 2.40 13.76 14.50
CA GLU A 144 2.05 14.95 13.73
C GLU A 144 3.28 15.83 13.45
N LYS A 145 4.13 16.07 14.44
CA LYS A 145 5.37 16.84 14.27
C LYS A 145 6.30 16.20 13.25
N LYS A 146 6.47 14.87 13.28
CA LYS A 146 7.27 14.12 12.31
C LYS A 146 6.69 14.25 10.90
N LEU A 147 5.37 14.09 10.73
CA LEU A 147 4.70 14.21 9.44
C LEU A 147 4.86 15.60 8.80
N ARG A 148 4.88 16.67 9.60
CA ARG A 148 5.11 18.05 9.11
C ARG A 148 6.53 18.30 8.60
N GLN A 149 7.46 17.37 8.82
CA GLN A 149 8.86 17.47 8.42
C GLN A 149 9.20 16.62 7.18
N LEU A 150 8.24 15.81 6.70
CA LEU A 150 8.34 15.05 5.45
C LEU A 150 8.12 15.96 4.24
#